data_AF-A0A929J5E6-F1
#
_entry.id   AF-A0A929J5E6-F1
#
_cell.length_a   1.000
_cell.length_b   1.000
_cell.length_c   1.000
_cell.angle_alpha   90.00
_cell.angle_beta   90.00
_cell.angle_gamma   90.00
#
_symmetry.space_group_name_H-M   'P 1'
#
loop_
_entity.id
_entity.type
_entity.pdbx_description
1 polymer ?
#
loop_
_entity_poly.entity_id
_entity_poly.type
_entity_poly.pdbx_seq_one_letter_code
_entity_poly.pdbx_strand_id
1 'polypeptide(L)'
;YTRALLETMALIAYRQPITRGEIEEVRGVSVSSNIIKTLLERDWIKVLGHKDVPGKPTLYGTTKEFLDYFNLQKLDQLPTLAEIKDLDSIHPELELDDDVSNETDGSGADGSDANNSDANDLDTGDQGSINSELDQADVSDDEAEASTDVAETIDAVSAEAEQSDDSEEDAGDDIVNEGSVKEAFNV
;
A
#
# COMPACT_ATOMS: atom_id res chain seq x y z
N TYR A 1 -16.90 9.87 6.38
CA TYR A 1 -15.54 9.54 5.91
C TYR A 1 -15.04 10.66 5.03
N THR A 2 -13.74 10.93 5.00
CA THR A 2 -13.18 11.95 4.08
C THR A 2 -13.11 11.39 2.66
N ARG A 3 -13.18 12.27 1.65
CA ARG A 3 -13.04 11.88 0.24
C ARG A 3 -11.74 11.11 -0.03
N ALA A 4 -10.62 11.60 0.53
CA ALA A 4 -9.31 10.97 0.37
C ALA A 4 -9.25 9.54 0.93
N LEU A 5 -9.97 9.24 2.02
CA LEU A 5 -10.03 7.89 2.59
C LEU A 5 -10.78 6.94 1.67
N LEU A 6 -11.96 7.37 1.18
CA LEU A 6 -12.78 6.56 0.27
C LEU A 6 -12.08 6.34 -1.08
N GLU A 7 -11.43 7.37 -1.62
CA GLU A 7 -10.66 7.30 -2.86
C GLU A 7 -9.48 6.31 -2.74
N THR A 8 -8.74 6.38 -1.63
CA THR A 8 -7.63 5.45 -1.34
C THR A 8 -8.15 4.01 -1.23
N MET A 9 -9.25 3.81 -0.50
CA MET A 9 -9.86 2.48 -0.35
C MET A 9 -10.36 1.92 -1.68
N ALA A 10 -11.00 2.74 -2.50
CA ALA A 10 -11.48 2.34 -3.83
C ALA A 10 -10.31 1.88 -4.71
N LEU A 11 -9.18 2.62 -4.71
CA LEU A 11 -7.99 2.20 -5.44
C LEU A 11 -7.46 0.85 -4.99
N ILE A 12 -7.43 0.59 -3.68
CA ILE A 12 -7.02 -0.72 -3.13
C ILE A 12 -7.98 -1.81 -3.60
N ALA A 13 -9.30 -1.58 -3.56
CA ALA A 13 -10.29 -2.58 -3.98
C ALA A 13 -10.14 -2.99 -5.46
N TYR A 14 -9.94 -2.02 -6.37
CA TYR A 14 -9.85 -2.27 -7.81
C TYR A 14 -8.45 -2.66 -8.32
N ARG A 15 -7.38 -2.37 -7.57
CA ARG A 15 -5.99 -2.59 -8.03
C ARG A 15 -5.14 -3.48 -7.13
N GLN A 16 -5.73 -4.11 -6.12
CA GLN A 16 -5.00 -5.07 -5.28
C GLN A 16 -4.37 -6.20 -6.11
N PRO A 17 -3.15 -6.67 -5.75
CA PRO A 17 -2.30 -6.18 -4.67
C PRO A 17 -1.56 -4.88 -5.06
N ILE A 18 -1.66 -3.83 -4.23
CA ILE A 18 -1.08 -2.50 -4.54
C ILE A 18 -0.22 -1.96 -3.38
N THR A 19 0.86 -1.25 -3.70
CA THR A 19 1.72 -0.57 -2.72
C THR A 19 1.28 0.87 -2.46
N ARG A 20 1.72 1.46 -1.33
CA ARG A 20 1.45 2.88 -1.04
C ARG A 20 1.95 3.81 -2.16
N GLY A 21 3.14 3.54 -2.71
CA GLY A 21 3.71 4.37 -3.78
C GLY A 21 2.86 4.36 -5.04
N GLU A 22 2.35 3.20 -5.45
CA GLU A 22 1.46 3.07 -6.60
C GLU A 22 0.12 3.80 -6.39
N ILE A 23 -0.39 3.83 -5.15
CA ILE A 23 -1.58 4.62 -4.82
C ILE A 23 -1.29 6.13 -5.01
N GLU A 24 -0.16 6.61 -4.51
CA GLU A 24 0.24 8.02 -4.62
C GLU A 24 0.46 8.43 -6.09
N GLU A 25 1.05 7.55 -6.89
CA GLU A 25 1.26 7.76 -8.33
C GLU A 25 -0.08 7.93 -9.07
N VAL A 26 -1.07 7.07 -8.80
CA VAL A 26 -2.39 7.15 -9.45
C VAL A 26 -3.17 8.39 -9.01
N ARG A 27 -3.05 8.80 -7.74
CA ARG A 27 -3.75 9.97 -7.19
C ARG A 27 -3.09 11.30 -7.55
N GLY A 28 -1.82 11.29 -7.93
CA GLY A 28 -1.01 12.49 -8.16
C GLY A 28 -0.72 13.31 -6.90
N VAL A 29 -1.10 12.82 -5.71
CA VAL A 29 -0.87 13.48 -4.41
C VAL A 29 -0.49 12.45 -3.35
N SER A 30 0.32 12.89 -2.38
CA SER A 30 0.74 12.02 -1.27
C SER A 30 -0.46 11.55 -0.44
N VAL A 31 -0.41 10.29 0.00
CA VAL A 31 -1.41 9.68 0.85
C VAL A 31 -0.92 9.76 2.29
N SER A 32 -1.72 10.31 3.19
CA SER A 32 -1.37 10.36 4.60
C SER A 32 -1.28 8.95 5.20
N SER A 33 -0.20 8.67 5.94
CA SER A 33 -0.03 7.41 6.67
C SER A 33 -1.20 7.11 7.61
N ASN A 34 -1.89 8.13 8.12
CA ASN A 34 -3.05 7.97 8.99
C ASN A 34 -4.25 7.34 8.25
N ILE A 35 -4.40 7.59 6.94
CA ILE A 35 -5.46 6.99 6.14
C ILE A 35 -5.25 5.48 6.05
N ILE A 36 -4.04 5.05 5.67
CA ILE A 36 -3.68 3.63 5.59
C ILE A 36 -3.85 2.96 6.95
N LYS A 37 -3.36 3.60 8.03
CA LYS A 37 -3.53 3.11 9.40
C LYS A 37 -5.01 2.94 9.77
N THR A 38 -5.84 3.93 9.49
CA THR A 38 -7.28 3.87 9.77
C THR A 38 -7.97 2.73 9.02
N LEU A 39 -7.60 2.49 7.76
CA LEU A 39 -8.15 1.39 6.96
C LEU A 39 -7.74 0.02 7.50
N LEU A 40 -6.51 -0.11 8.00
CA LEU A 40 -6.00 -1.33 8.65
C LEU A 40 -6.69 -1.58 10.00
N GLU A 41 -6.82 -0.55 10.86
CA GLU A 41 -7.45 -0.66 12.18
C GLU A 41 -8.94 -1.01 12.13
N ARG A 42 -9.59 -0.76 11.00
CA ARG A 42 -10.99 -1.11 10.74
C ARG A 42 -11.15 -2.45 10.04
N ASP A 43 -10.04 -3.15 9.84
CA ASP A 43 -9.97 -4.40 9.08
C ASP A 43 -10.58 -4.27 7.67
N TRP A 44 -10.63 -3.08 7.06
CA TRP A 44 -11.13 -2.93 5.69
C TRP A 44 -10.06 -3.33 4.66
N ILE A 45 -8.80 -3.16 5.03
CA ILE A 45 -7.66 -3.62 4.25
C ILE A 45 -6.72 -4.43 5.14
N LYS A 46 -5.88 -5.25 4.52
CA LYS A 46 -4.83 -6.02 5.17
C LYS A 46 -3.53 -5.96 4.39
N VAL A 47 -2.43 -6.30 5.06
CA VAL A 47 -1.13 -6.52 4.43
C VAL A 47 -1.11 -7.91 3.80
N LEU A 48 -0.84 -7.98 2.51
CA LEU A 48 -0.69 -9.23 1.76
C LEU A 48 0.77 -9.71 1.73
N GLY A 49 1.73 -8.81 1.94
CA GLY A 49 3.15 -9.10 1.91
C GLY A 49 3.97 -7.88 1.52
N HIS A 50 5.12 -8.10 0.90
CA HIS A 50 6.02 -7.06 0.42
C HIS A 50 6.44 -7.34 -1.03
N LYS A 51 6.60 -6.30 -1.84
CA LYS A 51 7.06 -6.40 -3.23
C LYS A 51 8.58 -6.62 -3.27
N ASP A 52 9.06 -7.49 -4.16
CA ASP A 52 10.50 -7.81 -4.28
C ASP A 52 11.26 -6.77 -5.13
N VAL A 53 11.33 -5.55 -4.60
CA VAL A 53 12.04 -4.41 -5.19
C VAL A 53 12.82 -3.69 -4.09
N PRO A 54 13.81 -2.84 -4.42
CA PRO A 54 14.53 -2.05 -3.42
C PRO A 54 13.57 -1.26 -2.52
N GLY A 55 13.76 -1.36 -1.20
CA GLY A 55 12.85 -0.78 -0.20
C GLY A 55 11.69 -1.68 0.22
N LYS A 56 11.47 -2.82 -0.44
CA LYS A 56 10.47 -3.85 -0.11
C LYS A 56 9.12 -3.28 0.35
N PRO A 57 8.43 -2.47 -0.49
CA PRO A 57 7.21 -1.80 -0.09
C PRO A 57 6.10 -2.81 0.22
N THR A 58 5.29 -2.49 1.23
CA THR A 58 4.15 -3.30 1.68
C THR A 58 3.04 -3.32 0.62
N LEU A 59 2.48 -4.51 0.39
CA LEU A 59 1.34 -4.74 -0.49
C LEU A 59 0.05 -4.81 0.31
N TYR A 60 -0.97 -4.09 -0.14
CA TYR A 60 -2.29 -4.01 0.49
C TYR A 60 -3.36 -4.68 -0.38
N GLY A 61 -4.39 -5.20 0.28
CA GLY A 61 -5.61 -5.72 -0.34
C GLY A 61 -6.80 -5.66 0.62
N THR A 62 -8.00 -5.92 0.12
CA THR A 62 -9.24 -5.89 0.90
C THR A 62 -9.46 -7.18 1.69
N THR A 63 -10.36 -7.11 2.68
CA THR A 63 -10.71 -8.21 3.59
C THR A 63 -12.17 -8.66 3.40
N LYS A 64 -12.67 -9.53 4.28
CA LYS A 64 -14.09 -9.91 4.30
C LYS A 64 -14.95 -8.84 4.93
N GLU A 65 -14.43 -8.16 5.95
CA GLU A 65 -15.08 -7.07 6.66
C GLU A 65 -15.39 -5.91 5.71
N PHE A 66 -14.53 -5.67 4.71
CA PHE A 66 -14.84 -4.77 3.61
C PHE A 66 -16.06 -5.23 2.81
N LEU A 67 -16.10 -6.50 2.40
CA LEU A 67 -17.22 -7.05 1.63
C LEU A 67 -18.52 -6.98 2.43
N ASP A 68 -18.48 -7.33 3.71
CA ASP A 68 -19.63 -7.27 4.61
C ASP A 68 -20.13 -5.83 4.78
N TYR A 69 -19.22 -4.85 4.93
CA TYR A 69 -19.58 -3.44 5.04
C TYR A 69 -20.25 -2.89 3.78
N PHE A 70 -19.83 -3.34 2.59
CA PHE A 70 -20.44 -2.96 1.31
C PHE A 70 -21.58 -3.89 0.87
N ASN A 71 -21.98 -4.86 1.71
CA ASN A 71 -23.00 -5.86 1.40
C ASN A 71 -22.72 -6.64 0.10
N LEU A 72 -21.44 -6.92 -0.17
CA LEU A 72 -20.97 -7.67 -1.33
C LEU A 72 -20.66 -9.12 -0.94
N GLN A 73 -20.93 -10.06 -1.83
CA GLN A 73 -20.49 -11.45 -1.64
C GLN A 73 -19.09 -11.69 -2.19
N LYS A 74 -18.69 -10.93 -3.21
CA LYS A 74 -17.42 -11.06 -3.94
C LYS A 74 -16.95 -9.71 -4.45
N LEU A 75 -15.64 -9.58 -4.68
CA LEU A 75 -15.03 -8.38 -5.27
C LEU A 75 -15.51 -8.10 -6.71
N ASP A 76 -15.88 -9.13 -7.46
CA ASP A 76 -16.35 -9.00 -8.85
C ASP A 76 -17.73 -8.30 -8.96
N GLN A 77 -18.43 -8.13 -7.84
CA GLN A 77 -19.69 -7.38 -7.78
C GLN A 77 -19.47 -5.87 -7.70
N LEU A 78 -18.23 -5.42 -7.56
CA LEU A 78 -17.90 -4.00 -7.66
C LEU A 78 -18.18 -3.53 -9.10
N PRO A 79 -18.83 -2.37 -9.29
CA PRO A 79 -19.04 -1.79 -10.61
C PRO A 79 -17.72 -1.73 -11.39
N THR A 80 -17.72 -2.16 -12.64
CA THR A 80 -16.51 -2.07 -13.45
C THR A 80 -16.11 -0.61 -13.64
N LEU A 81 -14.82 -0.35 -13.85
CA LEU A 81 -14.33 1.02 -14.11
C LEU A 81 -15.01 1.67 -15.34
N ALA A 82 -15.57 0.86 -16.26
CA ALA A 82 -16.36 1.35 -17.39
C ALA A 82 -17.74 1.86 -16.95
N GLU A 83 -18.45 1.11 -16.11
CA GLU A 83 -19.79 1.45 -15.59
C GLU A 83 -19.78 2.68 -14.67
N ILE A 84 -18.66 2.95 -13.97
CA ILE A 84 -18.50 4.14 -13.13
C ILE A 84 -18.50 5.43 -13.96
N LYS A 85 -17.92 5.43 -15.17
CA LYS A 85 -17.91 6.62 -16.04
C LYS A 85 -19.32 6.98 -16.54
N ASP A 86 -20.15 5.96 -16.74
CA ASP A 86 -21.55 6.15 -17.11
C ASP A 86 -22.36 6.67 -15.91
N LEU A 87 -22.07 6.24 -14.68
CA LEU A 87 -22.72 6.77 -13.46
C LEU A 87 -22.42 8.26 -13.22
N ASP A 88 -21.19 8.71 -13.46
CA ASP A 88 -20.83 10.14 -13.41
C ASP A 88 -21.63 10.96 -14.43
N SER A 89 -21.94 10.34 -15.59
CA SER A 89 -22.77 10.93 -16.64
C SER A 89 -24.27 10.93 -16.32
N ILE A 90 -24.72 10.08 -15.40
CA ILE A 90 -26.13 9.91 -15.02
C ILE A 90 -26.50 10.76 -13.78
N HIS A 91 -25.52 11.25 -13.01
CA HIS A 91 -25.75 12.03 -11.80
C HIS A 91 -25.19 13.47 -11.87
N PRO A 92 -25.68 14.34 -12.78
CA PRO A 92 -25.27 15.74 -12.87
C PRO A 92 -25.77 16.63 -11.71
N GLU A 93 -26.44 16.09 -10.69
CA GLU A 93 -27.21 16.87 -9.71
C GLU A 93 -26.67 16.76 -8.28
N LEU A 94 -25.35 16.93 -8.11
CA LEU A 94 -24.74 17.34 -6.85
C LEU A 94 -23.66 18.37 -7.15
N GLU A 95 -24.06 19.52 -7.71
CA GLU A 95 -23.32 20.76 -7.53
C GLU A 95 -23.26 21.04 -6.02
N LEU A 96 -22.10 20.75 -5.42
CA LEU A 96 -21.76 21.33 -4.15
C LEU A 96 -21.36 22.77 -4.48
N ASP A 97 -22.26 23.71 -4.20
CA ASP A 97 -21.96 25.15 -4.24
C ASP A 97 -20.80 25.45 -3.27
N ASP A 98 -19.56 25.33 -3.74
CA ASP A 98 -18.42 26.04 -3.20
C ASP A 98 -18.58 27.51 -3.59
N ASP A 99 -19.57 28.21 -3.01
CA ASP A 99 -19.66 29.67 -3.01
C ASP A 99 -18.52 30.21 -2.13
N VAL A 100 -17.31 30.14 -2.67
CA VAL A 100 -16.24 31.02 -2.26
C VAL A 100 -16.61 32.40 -2.78
N SER A 101 -17.27 33.17 -1.91
CA SER A 101 -17.57 34.58 -2.10
C SER A 101 -16.25 35.36 -2.24
N ASN A 102 -15.62 35.29 -3.42
CA ASN A 102 -14.55 36.18 -3.82
C ASN A 102 -15.18 37.47 -4.33
N GLU A 103 -15.65 38.28 -3.39
CA GLU A 103 -16.06 39.66 -3.59
C GLU A 103 -14.81 40.50 -3.85
N THR A 104 -14.39 40.59 -5.12
CA THR A 104 -13.50 41.65 -5.59
C THR A 104 -14.17 42.42 -6.72
N ASP A 105 -14.47 43.70 -6.43
CA ASP A 105 -14.46 44.90 -7.29
C ASP A 105 -15.70 45.78 -6.99
N GLY A 106 -15.64 47.06 -6.61
CA GLY A 106 -14.56 48.02 -6.47
C GLY A 106 -15.14 49.41 -6.13
N SER A 107 -14.24 50.39 -6.00
CA SER A 107 -14.45 51.85 -6.05
C SER A 107 -14.91 52.62 -4.80
N GLY A 108 -13.92 53.27 -4.16
CA GLY A 108 -14.12 54.41 -3.26
C GLY A 108 -12.79 55.12 -2.98
N ALA A 109 -12.55 56.25 -3.63
CA ALA A 109 -11.37 57.10 -3.51
C ALA A 109 -11.20 57.74 -2.12
N ASP A 110 -9.95 58.03 -1.73
CA ASP A 110 -9.45 59.39 -1.38
C ASP A 110 -8.33 59.38 -0.30
N GLY A 111 -7.29 60.20 -0.54
CA GLY A 111 -6.49 60.83 0.51
C GLY A 111 -5.13 60.24 0.89
N SER A 112 -4.04 60.89 0.42
CA SER A 112 -2.79 61.27 1.15
C SER A 112 -2.00 60.18 1.92
N ASP A 113 -0.67 60.07 1.89
CA ASP A 113 0.34 61.11 2.10
C ASP A 113 1.74 60.49 1.91
N ALA A 114 2.76 61.35 1.77
CA ALA A 114 4.13 61.09 1.35
C ALA A 114 5.08 60.48 2.42
N ASN A 115 6.31 60.21 1.96
CA ASN A 115 7.55 59.81 2.67
C ASN A 115 7.61 58.35 3.16
N ASN A 116 8.70 57.60 2.97
CA ASN A 116 10.10 58.01 3.03
C ASN A 116 10.98 57.04 2.22
N SER A 117 11.93 57.62 1.48
CA SER A 117 13.17 56.98 1.05
C SER A 117 13.91 56.34 2.22
N ASP A 118 14.42 55.11 2.05
CA ASP A 118 15.78 54.86 2.50
C ASP A 118 16.43 53.70 1.74
N ALA A 119 17.65 53.97 1.31
CA ALA A 119 18.54 53.06 0.63
C ALA A 119 19.10 52.04 1.63
N ASN A 120 19.36 50.82 1.20
CA ASN A 120 20.46 50.04 1.77
C ASN A 120 21.29 49.45 0.64
N ASP A 121 22.29 50.24 0.32
CA ASP A 121 23.44 49.97 -0.52
C ASP A 121 24.63 49.68 0.43
N LEU A 122 25.37 48.61 0.12
CA LEU A 122 26.76 48.30 0.55
C LEU A 122 27.04 47.91 2.02
N ASP A 123 27.68 46.75 2.23
CA ASP A 123 29.14 46.72 2.49
C ASP A 123 29.72 45.30 2.35
N THR A 124 30.99 45.28 1.93
CA THR A 124 31.86 44.19 1.53
C THR A 124 32.79 43.78 2.67
N GLY A 125 33.25 42.53 2.67
CA GLY A 125 34.40 42.05 3.46
C GLY A 125 33.98 40.97 4.47
N ASP A 126 34.79 40.00 4.85
CA ASP A 126 36.20 39.72 4.62
C ASP A 126 36.45 38.29 5.16
N GLN A 127 37.56 37.71 4.72
CA GLN A 127 38.06 36.36 4.99
C GLN A 127 38.29 36.04 6.49
N GLY A 128 38.31 34.75 6.81
CA GLY A 128 38.85 34.20 8.08
C GLY A 128 38.08 32.94 8.51
N SER A 129 38.46 31.73 8.09
CA SER A 129 39.61 30.95 8.56
C SER A 129 39.67 30.79 10.09
N ILE A 130 39.75 29.53 10.53
CA ILE A 130 40.12 28.97 11.84
C ILE A 130 39.02 28.73 12.91
N ASN A 131 38.85 27.46 13.26
CA ASN A 131 38.73 26.91 14.61
C ASN A 131 39.05 25.41 14.47
N SER A 132 40.32 25.00 14.66
CA SER A 132 40.95 24.67 15.94
C SER A 132 40.37 23.41 16.58
N GLU A 133 40.96 22.27 16.21
CA GLU A 133 41.77 21.43 17.09
C GLU A 133 41.39 21.46 18.59
N LEU A 134 40.82 20.33 19.04
CA LEU A 134 40.83 19.76 20.38
C LEU A 134 40.93 18.23 20.13
N ASP A 135 41.67 17.40 20.83
CA ASP A 135 42.72 17.52 21.83
C ASP A 135 43.37 16.12 21.86
N GLN A 136 44.58 16.05 22.39
CA GLN A 136 45.60 15.06 22.17
C GLN A 136 45.44 13.79 23.04
N ALA A 137 45.99 12.69 22.49
CA ALA A 137 46.35 11.38 23.03
C ALA A 137 46.32 11.13 24.56
N ASP A 138 45.84 9.94 24.92
CA ASP A 138 46.50 9.12 25.95
C ASP A 138 46.50 7.64 25.54
N VAL A 139 47.61 6.98 25.82
CA VAL A 139 48.02 5.63 25.40
C VAL A 139 48.34 4.86 26.67
N SER A 140 47.70 3.71 26.89
CA SER A 140 48.23 2.59 27.69
C SER A 140 47.30 1.39 27.42
N ASP A 141 47.81 0.26 26.90
CA ASP A 141 48.32 -0.89 27.68
C ASP A 141 47.22 -1.43 28.63
N ASP A 142 46.88 -2.70 28.74
CA ASP A 142 47.51 -3.97 28.41
C ASP A 142 46.53 -5.05 28.95
N GLU A 143 46.52 -6.25 28.36
CA GLU A 143 46.07 -7.54 28.94
C GLU A 143 44.66 -7.70 29.53
N ALA A 144 43.88 -8.64 28.96
CA ALA A 144 43.67 -9.96 29.57
C ALA A 144 42.41 -10.66 29.05
N GLU A 145 42.66 -11.84 28.50
CA GLU A 145 41.78 -13.00 28.27
C GLU A 145 40.64 -13.18 29.30
N ALA A 146 39.42 -13.45 28.82
CA ALA A 146 38.68 -14.69 29.10
C ALA A 146 37.18 -14.59 28.73
N SER A 147 36.64 -15.76 28.35
CA SER A 147 35.20 -16.16 28.35
C SER A 147 34.47 -15.87 27.03
N THR A 148 33.71 -16.77 26.39
CA THR A 148 33.21 -18.11 26.74
C THR A 148 32.48 -18.65 25.50
N ASP A 149 32.58 -19.97 25.29
CA ASP A 149 31.70 -20.87 24.51
C ASP A 149 31.22 -20.47 23.11
N VAL A 150 31.96 -20.98 22.11
CA VAL A 150 31.40 -21.28 20.78
C VAL A 150 30.80 -22.68 20.81
N ALA A 151 29.48 -22.75 20.95
CA ALA A 151 28.73 -23.99 20.75
C ALA A 151 27.44 -23.65 20.00
N GLU A 152 27.41 -23.89 18.70
CA GLU A 152 26.43 -24.86 18.19
C GLU A 152 26.92 -25.44 16.86
N THR A 153 27.00 -26.76 16.87
CA THR A 153 27.52 -27.64 15.84
C THR A 153 26.54 -27.74 14.69
N ILE A 154 27.04 -27.51 13.47
CA ILE A 154 26.40 -27.92 12.22
C ILE A 154 26.36 -29.45 12.14
N ASP A 155 25.25 -30.07 12.56
CA ASP A 155 25.01 -31.49 12.32
C ASP A 155 24.23 -31.64 11.00
N ALA A 156 24.98 -31.95 9.95
CA ALA A 156 24.46 -32.28 8.64
C ALA A 156 24.97 -33.68 8.25
N VAL A 157 24.16 -34.70 8.51
CA VAL A 157 24.19 -35.93 7.72
C VAL A 157 22.76 -36.43 7.51
N SER A 158 22.31 -36.30 6.26
CA SER A 158 21.11 -36.96 5.74
C SER A 158 21.32 -38.47 5.67
N ALA A 159 20.49 -39.20 6.38
CA ALA A 159 20.23 -40.64 6.31
C ALA A 159 18.89 -40.81 7.07
N GLU A 160 17.84 -41.52 6.67
CA GLU A 160 17.64 -42.60 5.70
C GLU A 160 16.20 -42.51 5.16
N ALA A 161 15.98 -43.16 4.03
CA ALA A 161 14.70 -43.24 3.35
C ALA A 161 13.64 -43.99 4.18
N GLU A 162 12.45 -43.41 4.23
CA GLU A 162 11.22 -43.99 4.75
C GLU A 162 10.84 -45.24 3.94
N GLN A 163 10.57 -46.34 4.63
CA GLN A 163 9.96 -47.54 4.06
C GLN A 163 8.95 -48.13 5.05
N SER A 164 7.87 -48.71 4.51
CA SER A 164 6.72 -49.41 5.13
C SER A 164 5.55 -48.51 5.55
N ASP A 165 4.29 -48.81 5.28
CA ASP A 165 3.57 -49.88 4.57
C ASP A 165 2.06 -49.55 4.68
N ASP A 166 1.24 -50.28 3.95
CA ASP A 166 -0.21 -50.48 4.15
C ASP A 166 -1.20 -49.65 3.32
N SER A 167 -1.48 -50.16 2.11
CA SER A 167 -2.86 -50.31 1.61
C SER A 167 -2.87 -51.38 0.51
N GLU A 168 -3.07 -52.65 0.90
CA GLU A 168 -3.41 -53.74 -0.02
C GLU A 168 -4.90 -53.69 -0.44
N GLU A 169 -5.10 -53.91 -1.74
CA GLU A 169 -6.20 -54.60 -2.42
C GLU A 169 -7.67 -54.29 -2.04
N ASP A 170 -8.42 -53.76 -3.02
CA ASP A 170 -9.66 -54.43 -3.40
C ASP A 170 -9.86 -54.42 -4.91
N ALA A 171 -10.13 -55.62 -5.41
CA ALA A 171 -10.34 -55.94 -6.80
C ALA A 171 -11.84 -55.86 -7.14
N GLY A 172 -12.14 -55.35 -8.33
CA GLY A 172 -13.47 -55.48 -8.93
C GLY A 172 -13.84 -54.22 -9.70
N ASP A 173 -14.40 -54.25 -10.89
CA ASP A 173 -14.85 -55.35 -11.73
C ASP A 173 -15.01 -54.75 -13.14
N ASP A 174 -14.64 -55.54 -14.12
CA ASP A 174 -14.65 -55.23 -15.54
C ASP A 174 -16.10 -55.31 -16.04
N ILE A 175 -16.83 -54.18 -16.11
CA ILE A 175 -18.13 -54.14 -16.79
C ILE A 175 -17.97 -53.48 -18.15
N VAL A 176 -17.74 -54.35 -19.13
CA VAL A 176 -18.09 -54.19 -20.53
C VAL A 176 -19.46 -53.56 -20.72
N ASN A 177 -19.49 -52.38 -21.33
CA ASN A 177 -20.75 -51.78 -21.79
C ASN A 177 -21.13 -52.39 -23.16
N GLU A 178 -21.63 -53.63 -23.14
CA GLU A 178 -22.42 -54.20 -24.23
C GLU A 178 -23.89 -53.88 -24.01
N GLY A 179 -24.40 -52.90 -24.76
CA GLY A 179 -25.80 -52.48 -24.73
C GLY A 179 -26.38 -52.26 -26.11
N SER A 180 -26.20 -53.23 -27.02
CA SER A 180 -27.08 -53.35 -28.19
C SER A 180 -28.45 -53.82 -27.71
N VAL A 181 -29.41 -52.90 -27.61
CA VAL A 181 -30.84 -53.23 -27.73
C VAL A 181 -31.44 -52.39 -28.85
N LYS A 182 -31.33 -52.98 -30.03
CA LYS A 182 -32.25 -52.74 -31.14
C LYS A 182 -33.58 -53.35 -30.71
N GLU A 183 -34.54 -52.53 -30.30
CA GLU A 183 -35.93 -52.96 -30.30
C GLU A 183 -36.72 -52.15 -31.32
N ALA A 184 -37.31 -52.92 -32.21
CA ALA A 184 -38.11 -52.49 -33.32
C ALA A 184 -39.50 -52.06 -32.85
N PHE A 185 -40.19 -51.32 -33.74
CA PHE A 185 -41.64 -51.26 -33.85
C PHE A 185 -42.40 -50.56 -32.70
N ASN A 186 -42.85 -49.32 -32.96
CA ASN A 186 -44.30 -49.05 -32.99
C ASN A 186 -44.64 -47.67 -33.61
N VAL A 187 -45.50 -47.73 -34.63
CA VAL A 187 -46.42 -46.70 -35.19
C VAL A 187 -45.83 -45.47 -35.86
#